data_AF-A0A9P4V324-F1
#
_entry.id   AF-A0A9P4V324-F1
#
_cell.length_a   1.000
_cell.length_b   1.000
_cell.length_c   1.000
_cell.angle_alpha   90.00
_cell.angle_beta   90.00
_cell.angle_gamma   90.00
#
_symmetry.space_group_name_H-M   'P 1'
#
loop_
_entity.id
_entity.type
_entity.pdbx_description
1 polymer ?
#
loop_
_entity_poly.entity_id
_entity_poly.type
_entity_poly.pdbx_seq_one_letter_code
_entity_poly.pdbx_strand_id
1 'polypeptide(L)'
;MPITPRSLRTKKPSTKARANTTTQKAATPRARQQKKKSVTWADGQSQAPAAPPAAPRAPLLEPIPLPDSSPVPFPPQQPPPPLPPRPQSPTPERTPVEHIPLSPPEVPILVSGNYTLRVNKKNTITKRPYFPLEHLAFSDIKVLIEEMTRQKGSGIQDGIYTITSCTLRVRMPKKNWEKISISNFSVNDEEEFLAFVRSLLPDPYPRGSAIELQIEIDIDAPASKPAFRRNQSANKPDMSSDPTIQPTRRTGQLLDNYATITGDNRAANRERRNLHNIDVHTKTREWEHKLHQHWRCDNRDCINKDQYCYTRNGGREHYQITPADAKSWATSIAIGTALLKTPAGTLLDYFLSSRSGGNQKRSKQSKQHKKRRRSSSYSGSDSDDGRAITRQIKQLKRQLTISLLQGQVNQTAAATAQPLPYTLAPLPVSQYMLPPPAYMPIGYSGYHPILQHPQPTVPTVPTAGTEPVCLNTPPEQVSVPSSSPVNGKIDTQKDVVDFFAWVIPQQPDDLQQAYVKVQDVIVSEGWTVDDIKAMSDRNSPMYAQAIGEPHNLKEGIIRHLRQEFLWFKLELKEQAAATAAAAAGLQALGSGFL
;
A
#
# COMPACT_ATOMS: atom_id res chain seq x y z
N MET A 1 44.25 -17.30 -71.65
CA MET A 1 44.55 -16.08 -72.41
C MET A 1 43.29 -15.69 -73.22
N PRO A 2 42.95 -14.41 -73.40
CA PRO A 2 42.44 -13.49 -72.37
C PRO A 2 41.35 -12.50 -72.91
N ILE A 3 41.09 -11.40 -72.17
CA ILE A 3 40.61 -10.04 -72.64
C ILE A 3 39.06 -9.89 -72.74
N THR A 4 38.32 -8.93 -72.13
CA THR A 4 38.57 -7.70 -71.33
C THR A 4 37.27 -7.25 -70.62
N PRO A 5 37.33 -6.25 -69.70
CA PRO A 5 36.25 -5.84 -68.78
C PRO A 5 35.47 -4.60 -69.27
N ARG A 6 34.27 -4.36 -68.69
CA ARG A 6 33.43 -3.19 -69.02
C ARG A 6 33.24 -2.25 -67.83
N SER A 7 34.06 -1.20 -67.87
CA SER A 7 33.90 0.22 -67.54
C SER A 7 32.87 0.74 -66.53
N LEU A 8 33.40 1.57 -65.64
CA LEU A 8 32.81 2.53 -64.72
C LEU A 8 31.91 3.57 -65.42
N ARG A 9 30.82 3.98 -64.75
CA ARG A 9 30.14 5.24 -65.06
C ARG A 9 29.76 5.99 -63.79
N THR A 10 30.48 7.07 -63.56
CA THR A 10 30.18 8.16 -62.62
C THR A 10 29.04 9.03 -63.15
N LYS A 11 28.08 9.43 -62.31
CA LYS A 11 27.29 10.66 -62.48
C LYS A 11 26.86 11.30 -61.15
N LYS A 12 27.31 12.55 -61.03
CA LYS A 12 27.09 13.70 -60.14
C LYS A 12 25.86 13.78 -59.21
N PRO A 13 25.99 14.54 -58.08
CA PRO A 13 24.89 14.89 -57.20
C PRO A 13 24.04 16.06 -57.74
N SER A 14 22.73 16.00 -57.51
CA SER A 14 21.78 17.08 -57.83
C SER A 14 21.40 17.84 -56.56
N THR A 15 21.78 19.11 -56.54
CA THR A 15 21.32 20.16 -55.63
C THR A 15 19.94 20.67 -56.05
N LYS A 16 18.96 20.64 -55.15
CA LYS A 16 17.83 21.58 -55.18
C LYS A 16 17.55 22.05 -53.76
N ALA A 17 18.05 23.25 -53.49
CA ALA A 17 17.65 24.09 -52.38
C ALA A 17 16.20 24.56 -52.58
N ARG A 18 15.41 24.57 -51.50
CA ARG A 18 14.14 25.30 -51.45
C ARG A 18 14.23 26.27 -50.27
N ALA A 19 14.15 27.55 -50.62
CA ALA A 19 14.16 28.68 -49.71
C ALA A 19 12.93 28.68 -48.80
N ASN A 20 13.10 29.13 -47.56
CA ASN A 20 12.03 29.78 -46.82
C ASN A 20 12.58 30.98 -46.06
N THR A 21 11.83 32.07 -46.23
CA THR A 21 12.19 33.47 -46.05
C THR A 21 12.21 33.87 -44.58
N THR A 22 13.30 34.52 -44.19
CA THR A 22 13.51 35.18 -42.91
C THR A 22 12.77 36.52 -42.89
N THR A 23 11.90 36.75 -41.90
CA THR A 23 11.45 38.10 -41.52
C THR A 23 12.10 38.46 -40.19
N GLN A 24 13.17 39.26 -40.23
CA GLN A 24 13.79 39.85 -39.05
C GLN A 24 12.93 41.03 -38.58
N LYS A 25 12.52 41.03 -37.31
CA LYS A 25 12.15 42.25 -36.59
C LYS A 25 13.19 42.47 -35.50
N ALA A 26 13.85 43.62 -35.60
CA ALA A 26 14.88 44.11 -34.69
C ALA A 26 14.33 44.35 -33.28
N ALA A 27 15.15 44.05 -32.27
CA ALA A 27 15.00 44.59 -30.93
C ALA A 27 16.38 44.94 -30.36
N THR A 28 16.53 46.24 -30.12
CA THR A 28 17.64 47.01 -29.58
C THR A 28 18.09 46.53 -28.18
N PRO A 29 19.38 46.62 -27.81
CA PRO A 29 19.79 46.44 -26.43
C PRO A 29 19.69 47.78 -25.69
N ARG A 30 18.87 47.84 -24.63
CA ARG A 30 18.90 48.95 -23.66
C ARG A 30 19.57 48.47 -22.38
N ALA A 31 20.80 48.93 -22.20
CA ALA A 31 21.47 48.93 -20.92
C ALA A 31 20.62 49.69 -19.89
N ARG A 32 20.36 49.06 -18.73
CA ARG A 32 19.90 49.77 -17.55
C ARG A 32 20.69 49.29 -16.35
N GLN A 33 21.65 50.12 -15.95
CA GLN A 33 22.28 50.11 -14.65
C GLN A 33 21.20 50.04 -13.56
N GLN A 34 21.30 49.07 -12.67
CA GLN A 34 20.73 49.20 -11.33
C GLN A 34 21.84 49.09 -10.30
N LYS A 35 21.98 50.22 -9.60
CA LYS A 35 22.80 50.50 -8.43
C LYS A 35 22.83 49.32 -7.47
N LYS A 36 24.04 48.85 -7.16
CA LYS A 36 24.37 48.22 -5.89
C LYS A 36 24.01 49.20 -4.76
N LYS A 37 23.02 48.85 -3.93
CA LYS A 37 22.91 49.38 -2.56
C LYS A 37 23.55 48.33 -1.65
N SER A 38 24.76 48.63 -1.21
CA SER A 38 25.38 48.03 -0.03
C SER A 38 24.53 48.39 1.19
N VAL A 39 23.89 47.39 1.79
CA VAL A 39 23.36 47.50 3.15
C VAL A 39 24.41 46.87 4.06
N THR A 40 25.16 47.74 4.73
CA THR A 40 25.97 47.45 5.90
C THR A 40 25.04 46.93 7.00
N TRP A 41 25.19 45.67 7.37
CA TRP A 41 24.69 45.16 8.64
C TRP A 41 25.78 45.37 9.68
N ALA A 42 25.42 46.07 10.75
CA ALA A 42 26.25 46.32 11.90
C ALA A 42 26.56 45.03 12.65
N ASP A 43 27.78 44.95 13.18
CA ASP A 43 28.25 43.94 14.12
C ASP A 43 27.38 43.94 15.38
N GLY A 44 26.47 42.97 15.46
CA GLY A 44 25.82 42.56 16.70
C GLY A 44 26.57 41.37 17.28
N GLN A 45 27.32 41.61 18.36
CA GLN A 45 27.93 40.58 19.20
C GLN A 45 26.92 39.47 19.54
N SER A 46 27.12 38.27 19.01
CA SER A 46 26.45 37.06 19.49
C SER A 46 27.33 36.41 20.54
N GLN A 47 26.89 36.49 21.80
CA GLN A 47 27.37 35.67 22.90
C GLN A 47 27.19 34.18 22.54
N ALA A 48 28.25 33.40 22.76
CA ALA A 48 28.23 31.96 22.65
C ALA A 48 27.21 31.35 23.64
N PRO A 49 26.41 30.33 23.25
CA PRO A 49 25.61 29.59 24.22
C PRO A 49 26.55 28.80 25.14
N ALA A 50 26.40 29.06 26.44
CA ALA A 50 27.09 28.34 27.50
C ALA A 50 26.84 26.82 27.38
N ALA A 51 27.90 26.06 27.61
CA ALA A 51 27.87 24.61 27.69
C ALA A 51 26.86 24.13 28.75
N PRO A 52 26.10 23.05 28.51
CA PRO A 52 25.22 22.49 29.51
C PRO A 52 26.03 21.94 30.70
N PRO A 53 25.50 22.03 31.93
CA PRO A 53 26.19 21.56 33.13
C PRO A 53 26.35 20.03 33.12
N ALA A 54 27.51 19.59 33.58
CA ALA A 54 27.89 18.19 33.75
C ALA A 54 26.85 17.43 34.59
N ALA A 55 26.38 16.32 34.05
CA ALA A 55 25.55 15.36 34.78
C ALA A 55 26.33 14.79 36.00
N PRO A 56 25.68 14.59 37.16
CA PRO A 56 26.31 13.98 38.31
C PRO A 56 26.69 12.53 37.99
N ARG A 57 27.96 12.19 38.25
CA ARG A 57 28.50 10.83 38.19
C ARG A 57 27.65 9.89 39.04
N ALA A 58 27.13 8.85 38.41
CA ALA A 58 26.54 7.72 39.12
C ALA A 58 27.60 7.02 40.00
N PRO A 59 27.24 6.52 41.18
CA PRO A 59 28.15 5.78 42.05
C PRO A 59 28.60 4.48 41.36
N LEU A 60 29.91 4.27 41.41
CA LEU A 60 30.63 3.09 40.95
C LEU A 60 30.12 1.87 41.72
N LEU A 61 29.34 1.01 41.06
CA LEU A 61 28.98 -0.31 41.59
C LEU A 61 30.24 -1.19 41.60
N GLU A 62 30.55 -1.72 42.78
CA GLU A 62 31.65 -2.67 42.98
C GLU A 62 31.46 -3.92 42.12
N PRO A 63 32.55 -4.50 41.57
CA PRO A 63 32.47 -5.73 40.81
C PRO A 63 32.09 -6.91 41.73
N ILE A 64 30.99 -7.58 41.40
CA ILE A 64 30.61 -8.86 42.00
C ILE A 64 31.72 -9.88 41.64
N PRO A 65 32.30 -10.60 42.62
CA PRO A 65 33.31 -11.62 42.34
C PRO A 65 32.67 -12.78 41.57
N LEU A 66 33.18 -13.04 40.37
CA LEU A 66 32.87 -14.22 39.58
C LEU A 66 33.34 -15.48 40.33
N PRO A 67 32.51 -16.55 40.40
CA PRO A 67 32.96 -17.82 40.94
C PRO A 67 34.02 -18.43 40.03
N ASP A 68 35.15 -18.77 40.65
CA ASP A 68 36.34 -19.38 40.09
C ASP A 68 35.98 -20.68 39.37
N SER A 69 35.87 -20.60 38.04
CA SER A 69 35.60 -21.75 37.17
C SER A 69 36.93 -22.38 36.80
N SER A 70 37.43 -23.24 37.68
CA SER A 70 38.56 -24.11 37.43
C SER A 70 38.35 -24.91 36.12
N PRO A 71 39.32 -24.93 35.19
CA PRO A 71 39.19 -25.69 33.96
C PRO A 71 39.26 -27.19 34.26
N VAL A 72 38.19 -27.91 33.90
CA VAL A 72 38.17 -29.37 33.90
C VAL A 72 39.20 -29.87 32.87
N PRO A 73 40.12 -30.78 33.24
CA PRO A 73 41.12 -31.29 32.31
C PRO A 73 40.44 -32.13 31.23
N PHE A 74 40.63 -31.75 29.97
CA PHE A 74 40.24 -32.55 28.82
C PHE A 74 41.03 -33.87 28.82
N PRO A 75 40.38 -35.03 28.61
CA PRO A 75 41.10 -36.27 28.42
C PRO A 75 41.94 -36.23 27.14
N PRO A 76 43.09 -36.92 27.10
CA PRO A 76 44.01 -36.89 25.97
C PRO A 76 43.33 -37.40 24.70
N GLN A 77 43.29 -36.54 23.67
CA GLN A 77 42.81 -36.92 22.34
C GLN A 77 43.74 -37.99 21.76
N GLN A 78 43.18 -39.17 21.48
CA GLN A 78 43.84 -40.17 20.64
C GLN A 78 43.99 -39.64 19.21
N PRO A 79 45.14 -39.85 18.55
CA PRO A 79 45.32 -39.49 17.16
C PRO A 79 44.34 -40.27 16.28
N PRO A 80 43.71 -39.63 15.27
CA PRO A 80 42.74 -40.29 14.40
C PRO A 80 43.41 -41.42 13.60
N PRO A 81 42.69 -42.53 13.36
CA PRO A 81 43.22 -43.66 12.59
C PRO A 81 43.51 -43.24 11.12
N PRO A 82 44.52 -43.86 10.49
CA PRO A 82 44.89 -43.55 9.11
C PRO A 82 43.73 -43.88 8.15
N LEU A 83 43.39 -42.90 7.30
CA LEU A 83 42.37 -43.03 6.28
C LEU A 83 42.72 -44.17 5.28
N PRO A 84 41.73 -44.98 4.86
CA PRO A 84 41.95 -46.00 3.84
C PRO A 84 42.33 -45.38 2.49
N PRO A 85 43.13 -46.09 1.67
CA PRO A 85 43.59 -45.60 0.38
C PRO A 85 42.41 -45.32 -0.55
N ARG A 86 42.42 -44.12 -1.13
CA ARG A 86 41.41 -43.62 -2.06
C ARG A 86 41.33 -44.54 -3.29
N PRO A 87 40.16 -45.08 -3.66
CA PRO A 87 40.00 -45.84 -4.89
C PRO A 87 40.38 -44.97 -6.09
N GLN A 88 41.23 -45.48 -6.96
CA GLN A 88 41.63 -44.80 -8.19
C GLN A 88 40.39 -44.64 -9.09
N SER A 89 40.01 -43.38 -9.35
CA SER A 89 38.94 -43.05 -10.27
C SER A 89 39.31 -43.50 -11.69
N PRO A 90 38.38 -44.13 -12.45
CA PRO A 90 38.63 -44.51 -13.83
C PRO A 90 38.87 -43.26 -14.68
N THR A 91 39.90 -43.34 -15.52
CA THR A 91 40.28 -42.31 -16.49
C THR A 91 39.10 -41.99 -17.42
N PRO A 92 38.64 -40.73 -17.49
CA PRO A 92 37.56 -40.36 -18.40
C PRO A 92 38.06 -40.41 -19.84
N GLU A 93 37.43 -41.28 -20.62
CA GLU A 93 37.58 -41.41 -22.06
C GLU A 93 37.24 -40.06 -22.73
N ARG A 94 38.20 -39.47 -23.44
CA ARG A 94 38.06 -38.17 -24.12
C ARG A 94 37.06 -38.30 -25.27
N THR A 95 35.81 -37.93 -25.05
CA THR A 95 34.91 -37.55 -26.14
C THR A 95 35.38 -36.21 -26.74
N PRO A 96 35.41 -36.07 -28.09
CA PRO A 96 35.77 -34.82 -28.75
C PRO A 96 34.80 -33.71 -28.33
N VAL A 97 35.32 -32.65 -27.72
CA VAL A 97 34.54 -31.47 -27.36
C VAL A 97 34.24 -30.73 -28.66
N GLU A 98 33.01 -30.86 -29.17
CA GLU A 98 32.49 -29.93 -30.18
C GLU A 98 32.52 -28.52 -29.58
N HIS A 99 33.38 -27.67 -30.13
CA HIS A 99 33.43 -26.25 -29.81
C HIS A 99 32.10 -25.61 -30.26
N ILE A 100 31.14 -25.55 -29.34
CA ILE A 100 29.95 -24.72 -29.51
C ILE A 100 30.45 -23.27 -29.65
N PRO A 101 30.24 -22.59 -30.79
CA PRO A 101 30.61 -21.19 -30.92
C PRO A 101 29.81 -20.39 -29.88
N LEU A 102 30.52 -19.89 -28.86
CA LEU A 102 29.98 -19.00 -27.84
C LEU A 102 29.31 -17.83 -28.56
N SER A 103 27.99 -17.74 -28.39
CA SER A 103 27.23 -16.62 -28.93
C SER A 103 27.83 -15.33 -28.37
N PRO A 104 28.08 -14.31 -29.21
CA PRO A 104 28.70 -13.07 -28.74
C PRO A 104 27.85 -12.48 -27.60
N PRO A 105 28.47 -11.99 -26.52
CA PRO A 105 27.75 -11.50 -25.35
C PRO A 105 26.73 -10.43 -25.76
N GLU A 106 25.50 -10.57 -25.29
CA GLU A 106 24.43 -9.61 -25.54
C GLU A 106 24.83 -8.25 -24.93
N VAL A 107 24.83 -7.21 -25.76
CA VAL A 107 25.16 -5.85 -25.29
C VAL A 107 23.91 -5.28 -24.63
N PRO A 108 23.97 -4.90 -23.33
CA PRO A 108 22.78 -4.44 -22.61
C PRO A 108 22.24 -3.13 -23.20
N ILE A 109 20.92 -3.00 -23.20
CA ILE A 109 20.24 -1.78 -23.63
C ILE A 109 20.37 -0.74 -22.52
N LEU A 110 20.94 0.43 -22.83
CA LEU A 110 21.09 1.53 -21.88
C LEU A 110 19.83 2.39 -21.81
N VAL A 111 19.43 2.80 -20.59
CA VAL A 111 18.31 3.70 -20.34
C VAL A 111 18.85 4.99 -19.71
N SER A 112 18.45 6.13 -20.29
CA SER A 112 18.65 7.45 -19.71
C SER A 112 17.34 7.90 -19.07
N GLY A 113 17.30 7.94 -17.74
CA GLY A 113 16.11 8.33 -16.99
C GLY A 113 16.07 9.82 -16.68
N ASN A 114 14.95 10.48 -16.92
CA ASN A 114 14.64 11.85 -16.50
C ASN A 114 13.49 11.80 -15.49
N TYR A 115 13.75 12.09 -14.23
CA TYR A 115 12.74 12.02 -13.18
C TYR A 115 12.27 13.42 -12.86
N THR A 116 10.97 13.67 -12.96
CA THR A 116 10.34 14.96 -12.66
C THR A 116 9.31 14.77 -11.56
N LEU A 117 9.57 15.37 -10.39
CA LEU A 117 8.64 15.40 -9.27
C LEU A 117 7.79 16.67 -9.34
N ARG A 118 6.46 16.51 -9.36
CA ARG A 118 5.49 17.60 -9.37
C ARG A 118 4.71 17.59 -8.06
N VAL A 119 4.96 18.57 -7.21
CA VAL A 119 4.28 18.71 -5.92
C VAL A 119 3.15 19.72 -6.10
N ASN A 120 1.91 19.29 -5.88
CA ASN A 120 0.71 20.12 -6.07
C ASN A 120 0.69 20.79 -7.47
N LYS A 121 1.02 20.02 -8.52
CA LYS A 121 1.12 20.42 -9.94
C LYS A 121 2.27 21.39 -10.29
N LYS A 122 3.17 21.72 -9.35
CA LYS A 122 4.37 22.53 -9.60
C LYS A 122 5.60 21.64 -9.73
N ASN A 123 6.43 21.87 -10.74
CA ASN A 123 7.68 21.13 -10.92
C ASN A 123 8.65 21.55 -9.81
N THR A 124 9.24 20.57 -9.13
CA THR A 124 10.11 20.83 -7.96
C THR A 124 11.52 20.32 -8.16
N ILE A 125 11.71 19.10 -8.68
CA ILE A 125 13.05 18.49 -8.77
C ILE A 125 13.16 17.68 -10.07
N THR A 126 14.30 17.81 -10.75
CA THR A 126 14.66 16.97 -11.91
C THR A 126 16.01 16.28 -11.69
N LYS A 127 16.06 14.94 -11.82
CA LYS A 127 17.31 14.15 -11.77
C LYS A 127 17.50 13.33 -13.06
N ARG A 128 18.77 13.10 -13.43
CA ARG A 128 19.16 12.28 -14.59
C ARG A 128 20.15 11.17 -14.23
N PRO A 129 19.68 9.99 -13.79
CA PRO A 129 20.52 8.81 -13.71
C PRO A 129 20.55 8.03 -15.05
N TYR A 130 21.62 7.27 -15.27
CA TYR A 130 21.78 6.32 -16.36
C TYR A 130 21.89 4.92 -15.77
N PHE A 131 21.14 3.95 -16.30
CA PHE A 131 21.20 2.55 -15.85
C PHE A 131 20.84 1.59 -16.99
N PRO A 132 21.29 0.33 -16.94
CA PRO A 132 20.85 -0.71 -17.88
C PRO A 132 19.34 -0.96 -17.76
N LEU A 133 18.64 -1.21 -18.87
CA LEU A 133 17.20 -1.50 -18.88
C LEU A 133 16.84 -2.71 -18.01
N GLU A 134 17.72 -3.71 -17.99
CA GLU A 134 17.57 -4.92 -17.19
C GLU A 134 17.62 -4.66 -15.67
N HIS A 135 18.18 -3.51 -15.27
CA HIS A 135 18.27 -3.10 -13.87
C HIS A 135 17.19 -2.06 -13.52
N LEU A 136 16.27 -1.74 -14.43
CA LEU A 136 15.17 -0.85 -14.13
C LEU A 136 14.11 -1.61 -13.31
N ALA A 137 14.25 -1.61 -11.99
CA ALA A 137 13.22 -2.12 -11.08
C ALA A 137 12.34 -0.97 -10.58
N PHE A 138 11.04 -1.20 -10.43
CA PHE A 138 10.13 -0.18 -9.89
C PHE A 138 10.40 0.11 -8.40
N SER A 139 11.05 -0.82 -7.69
CA SER A 139 11.61 -0.57 -6.36
C SER A 139 12.60 0.60 -6.36
N ASP A 140 13.45 0.69 -7.37
CA ASP A 140 14.50 1.72 -7.42
C ASP A 140 13.90 3.09 -7.72
N ILE A 141 12.82 3.12 -8.52
CA ILE A 141 12.02 4.32 -8.72
C ILE A 141 11.40 4.78 -7.40
N LYS A 142 10.86 3.86 -6.57
CA LYS A 142 10.32 4.20 -5.23
C LYS A 142 11.39 4.80 -4.33
N VAL A 143 12.55 4.17 -4.24
CA VAL A 143 13.69 4.68 -3.47
C VAL A 143 14.09 6.08 -3.94
N LEU A 144 14.13 6.31 -5.25
CA LEU A 144 14.44 7.62 -5.80
C LEU A 144 13.35 8.67 -5.50
N ILE A 145 12.06 8.29 -5.54
CA ILE A 145 10.96 9.18 -5.13
C ILE A 145 11.14 9.59 -3.67
N GLU A 146 11.38 8.62 -2.79
CA GLU A 146 11.61 8.88 -1.38
C GLU A 146 12.80 9.81 -1.18
N GLU A 147 13.91 9.56 -1.87
CA GLU A 147 15.10 10.42 -1.83
C GLU A 147 14.76 11.85 -2.30
N MET A 148 14.05 12.00 -3.42
CA MET A 148 13.62 13.31 -3.95
C MET A 148 12.66 14.04 -2.99
N THR A 149 11.78 13.31 -2.30
CA THR A 149 10.88 13.92 -1.30
C THR A 149 11.63 14.39 -0.05
N ARG A 150 12.71 13.69 0.35
CA ARG A 150 13.56 14.09 1.49
C ARG A 150 14.51 15.25 1.17
N GLN A 151 14.80 15.52 -0.10
CA GLN A 151 15.71 16.61 -0.46
C GLN A 151 15.20 17.97 0.01
N LYS A 152 16.12 18.77 0.59
CA LYS A 152 15.81 20.14 1.03
C LYS A 152 15.35 20.97 -0.18
N GLY A 153 14.16 21.58 -0.06
CA GLY A 153 13.52 22.33 -1.14
C GLY A 153 12.41 21.59 -1.90
N SER A 154 12.16 20.30 -1.61
CA SER A 154 11.02 19.55 -2.17
C SER A 154 9.66 20.13 -1.76
N GLY A 155 9.60 20.87 -0.65
CA GLY A 155 8.36 21.35 -0.05
C GLY A 155 7.54 20.26 0.64
N ILE A 156 8.06 19.04 0.77
CA ILE A 156 7.41 17.87 1.40
C ILE A 156 8.19 17.39 2.64
N GLN A 157 9.08 18.22 3.21
CA GLN A 157 9.91 17.82 4.36
C GLN A 157 9.04 17.26 5.49
N ASP A 158 9.23 15.96 5.77
CA ASP A 158 8.59 15.17 6.84
C ASP A 158 7.05 15.18 6.84
N GLY A 159 6.43 15.57 5.72
CA GLY A 159 4.99 15.68 5.59
C GLY A 159 4.36 14.43 4.96
N ILE A 160 3.14 14.10 5.39
CA ILE A 160 2.32 13.09 4.73
C ILE A 160 2.01 13.55 3.30
N TYR A 161 2.31 12.70 2.32
CA TYR A 161 2.03 12.97 0.91
C TYR A 161 1.37 11.78 0.23
N THR A 162 0.61 12.07 -0.82
CA THR A 162 -0.05 11.05 -1.62
C THR A 162 0.37 11.20 -3.09
N ILE A 163 0.96 10.14 -3.64
CA ILE A 163 1.17 10.06 -5.09
C ILE A 163 -0.21 9.96 -5.75
N THR A 164 -0.54 10.96 -6.57
CA THR A 164 -1.82 11.09 -7.28
C THR A 164 -1.77 10.45 -8.67
N SER A 165 -0.63 10.59 -9.35
CA SER A 165 -0.39 9.91 -10.63
C SER A 165 1.09 9.67 -10.85
N CYS A 166 1.41 8.53 -11.45
CA CYS A 166 2.71 8.29 -12.05
C CYS A 166 2.53 8.12 -13.56
N THR A 167 3.15 9.01 -14.32
CA THR A 167 3.20 8.95 -15.77
C THR A 167 4.62 8.60 -16.20
N LEU A 168 4.77 7.48 -16.88
CA LEU A 168 6.01 7.16 -17.58
C LEU A 168 5.86 7.59 -19.03
N ARG A 169 6.91 8.21 -19.56
CA ARG A 169 7.04 8.49 -20.98
C ARG A 169 8.33 7.86 -21.48
N VAL A 170 8.25 7.15 -22.59
CA VAL A 170 9.40 6.48 -23.19
C VAL A 170 9.61 7.08 -24.57
N ARG A 171 10.86 7.34 -24.92
CA ARG A 171 11.25 7.79 -26.25
C ARG A 171 12.45 7.00 -26.76
N MET A 172 12.28 6.42 -27.93
CA MET A 172 13.39 5.85 -28.70
C MET A 172 14.12 6.96 -29.47
N PRO A 173 15.41 6.80 -29.79
CA PRO A 173 16.11 7.75 -30.65
C PRO A 173 15.31 7.99 -31.94
N LYS A 174 15.01 9.27 -32.24
CA LYS A 174 14.26 9.70 -33.43
C LYS A 174 12.75 9.35 -33.46
N LYS A 175 12.17 8.80 -32.39
CA LYS A 175 10.70 8.62 -32.26
C LYS A 175 10.07 9.69 -31.36
N ASN A 176 8.74 9.78 -31.40
CA ASN A 176 7.97 10.61 -30.48
C ASN A 176 7.92 10.00 -29.08
N TRP A 177 7.60 10.82 -28.07
CA TRP A 177 7.34 10.34 -26.71
C TRP A 177 6.03 9.55 -26.67
N GLU A 178 6.09 8.34 -26.13
CA GLU A 178 4.92 7.52 -25.85
C GLU A 178 4.66 7.47 -24.35
N LYS A 179 3.39 7.55 -23.95
CA LYS A 179 2.97 7.69 -22.56
C LYS A 179 2.30 6.41 -22.06
N ILE A 180 2.71 5.94 -20.89
CA ILE A 180 2.06 4.87 -20.13
C ILE A 180 1.78 5.35 -18.70
N SER A 181 0.54 5.13 -18.25
CA SER A 181 0.11 5.53 -16.91
C SER A 181 0.22 4.35 -15.98
N ILE A 182 0.90 4.54 -14.85
CA ILE A 182 1.11 3.48 -13.86
C ILE A 182 0.36 3.81 -12.58
N SER A 183 -0.31 2.80 -12.04
CA SER A 183 -1.19 2.99 -10.89
C SER A 183 -0.46 2.84 -9.57
N ASN A 184 0.28 1.75 -9.36
CA ASN A 184 0.75 1.37 -8.02
C ASN A 184 2.22 0.94 -7.94
N PHE A 185 2.99 1.03 -9.03
CA PHE A 185 4.36 0.50 -9.09
C PHE A 185 4.40 -0.96 -8.58
N SER A 186 3.42 -1.74 -8.99
CA SER A 186 3.34 -3.17 -8.70
C SER A 186 4.28 -3.95 -9.62
N VAL A 187 4.59 -5.19 -9.28
CA VAL A 187 5.37 -6.08 -10.16
C VAL A 187 4.67 -6.27 -11.50
N ASN A 188 3.33 -6.32 -11.51
CA ASN A 188 2.55 -6.40 -12.74
C ASN A 188 2.70 -5.13 -13.59
N ASP A 189 2.70 -3.95 -12.97
CA ASP A 189 2.93 -2.68 -13.70
C ASP A 189 4.35 -2.64 -14.29
N GLU A 190 5.34 -3.25 -13.61
CA GLU A 190 6.72 -3.37 -14.08
C GLU A 190 6.81 -4.30 -15.29
N GLU A 191 6.19 -5.48 -15.22
CA GLU A 191 6.11 -6.40 -16.36
C GLU A 191 5.37 -5.78 -17.55
N GLU A 192 4.25 -5.08 -17.31
CA GLU A 192 3.50 -4.38 -18.35
C GLU A 192 4.33 -3.27 -18.99
N PHE A 193 5.08 -2.52 -18.19
CA PHE A 193 5.99 -1.49 -18.67
C PHE A 193 7.13 -2.08 -19.49
N LEU A 194 7.80 -3.13 -19.02
CA LEU A 194 8.89 -3.77 -19.76
C LEU A 194 8.38 -4.41 -21.06
N ALA A 195 7.20 -5.01 -21.04
CA ALA A 195 6.54 -5.52 -22.25
C ALA A 195 6.22 -4.37 -23.22
N PHE A 196 5.72 -3.25 -22.71
CA PHE A 196 5.49 -2.04 -23.50
C PHE A 196 6.79 -1.54 -24.14
N VAL A 197 7.86 -1.36 -23.38
CA VAL A 197 9.17 -0.94 -23.91
C VAL A 197 9.67 -1.92 -24.97
N ARG A 198 9.61 -3.23 -24.71
CA ARG A 198 10.00 -4.27 -25.69
C ARG A 198 9.19 -4.18 -26.98
N SER A 199 7.90 -3.85 -26.88
CA SER A 199 7.04 -3.68 -28.07
C SER A 199 7.42 -2.46 -28.93
N LEU A 200 8.12 -1.47 -28.36
CA LEU A 200 8.60 -0.29 -29.07
C LEU A 200 9.95 -0.49 -29.75
N LEU A 201 10.70 -1.51 -29.33
CA LEU A 201 11.99 -1.87 -29.88
C LEU A 201 11.80 -2.49 -31.27
N PRO A 202 12.36 -1.90 -32.33
CA PRO A 202 12.45 -2.60 -33.62
C PRO A 202 13.32 -3.85 -33.46
N ASP A 203 12.92 -4.95 -34.08
CA ASP A 203 13.73 -6.16 -34.19
C ASP A 203 14.44 -6.19 -35.56
N PRO A 204 15.79 -6.21 -35.64
CA PRO A 204 16.75 -6.16 -34.53
C PRO A 204 17.02 -4.73 -34.02
N TYR A 205 17.18 -4.58 -32.71
CA TYR A 205 17.46 -3.28 -32.10
C TYR A 205 18.95 -2.92 -32.26
N PRO A 206 19.31 -1.71 -32.75
CA PRO A 206 20.70 -1.35 -32.94
C PRO A 206 21.43 -1.28 -31.60
N ARG A 207 22.48 -2.12 -31.46
CA ARG A 207 23.34 -2.20 -30.25
C ARG A 207 23.88 -0.80 -29.89
N GLY A 208 23.85 -0.47 -28.60
CA GLY A 208 24.33 0.82 -28.08
C GLY A 208 23.34 1.99 -28.20
N SER A 209 22.13 1.77 -28.71
CA SER A 209 21.11 2.81 -28.77
C SER A 209 20.44 3.01 -27.40
N ALA A 210 20.57 4.21 -26.83
CA ALA A 210 19.97 4.53 -25.53
C ALA A 210 18.46 4.83 -25.66
N ILE A 211 17.66 4.27 -24.75
CA ILE A 211 16.25 4.62 -24.58
C ILE A 211 16.17 5.79 -23.61
N GLU A 212 15.43 6.84 -23.97
CA GLU A 212 15.13 7.93 -23.04
C GLU A 212 13.84 7.61 -22.29
N LEU A 213 13.93 7.54 -20.97
CA LEU A 213 12.80 7.37 -20.06
C LEU A 213 12.56 8.72 -19.37
N GLN A 214 11.32 9.18 -19.31
CA GLN A 214 10.90 10.32 -18.52
C GLN A 214 9.81 9.88 -17.55
N ILE A 215 10.04 10.05 -16.25
CA ILE A 215 9.14 9.66 -15.18
C ILE A 215 8.57 10.93 -14.56
N GLU A 216 7.29 11.21 -14.80
CA GLU A 216 6.57 12.34 -14.21
C GLU A 216 5.69 11.83 -13.05
N ILE A 217 5.92 12.37 -11.85
CA ILE A 217 5.26 11.91 -10.63
C ILE A 217 4.55 13.09 -10.02
N ASP A 218 3.22 13.05 -10.00
CA ASP A 218 2.40 14.07 -9.36
C ASP A 218 2.06 13.64 -7.93
N ILE A 219 2.51 14.44 -6.97
CA ILE A 219 2.28 14.26 -5.55
C ILE A 219 1.35 15.36 -5.04
N ASP A 220 0.28 14.95 -4.33
CA ASP A 220 -0.53 15.84 -3.51
C ASP A 220 0.00 15.82 -2.07
N ALA A 221 0.50 16.97 -1.63
CA ALA A 221 1.04 17.17 -0.29
C ALA A 221 0.16 18.20 0.44
N PRO A 222 -0.78 17.77 1.28
CA PRO A 222 -1.74 18.65 1.95
C PRO A 222 -1.05 19.74 2.77
N ALA A 223 0.00 19.36 3.51
CA ALA A 223 0.77 20.26 4.37
C ALA A 223 1.44 21.42 3.63
N SER A 224 1.72 21.28 2.32
CA SER A 224 2.35 22.34 1.53
C SER A 224 1.35 23.24 0.81
N LYS A 225 0.06 22.86 0.72
CA LYS A 225 -1.00 23.70 0.11
C LYS A 225 -1.11 25.10 0.74
N PRO A 226 -1.04 25.30 2.07
CA PRO A 226 -1.10 26.63 2.68
C PRO A 226 0.08 27.52 2.28
N ALA A 227 1.29 26.95 2.25
CA ALA A 227 2.50 27.67 1.82
C ALA A 227 2.42 28.10 0.35
N PHE A 228 1.83 27.27 -0.52
CA PHE A 228 1.63 27.61 -1.93
C PHE A 228 0.49 28.61 -2.17
N ARG A 229 -0.55 28.62 -1.33
CA ARG A 229 -1.65 29.60 -1.42
C ARG A 229 -1.19 31.02 -1.07
N ARG A 230 -0.32 31.21 -0.06
CA ARG A 230 0.23 32.53 0.31
C ARG A 230 0.94 33.23 -0.85
N ASN A 231 1.64 32.46 -1.69
CA ASN A 231 2.38 33.02 -2.82
C ASN A 231 1.51 33.30 -4.06
N GLN A 232 0.26 32.80 -4.10
CA GLN A 232 -0.69 33.12 -5.18
C GLN A 232 -1.57 34.33 -4.85
N SER A 233 -1.84 34.59 -3.57
CA SER A 233 -2.63 35.77 -3.15
C SER A 233 -1.84 37.08 -3.19
N ALA A 234 -0.50 37.05 -3.10
CA ALA A 234 0.33 38.25 -3.08
C ALA A 234 0.48 38.99 -4.43
N ASN A 235 0.00 38.40 -5.54
CA ASN A 235 0.08 38.99 -6.89
C ASN A 235 -1.28 39.34 -7.50
N LYS A 236 -2.36 39.41 -6.70
CA LYS A 236 -3.59 40.05 -7.18
C LYS A 236 -3.45 41.56 -6.96
N PRO A 237 -3.56 42.40 -8.00
CA PRO A 237 -3.62 43.85 -7.79
C PRO A 237 -4.84 44.14 -6.92
N ASP A 238 -4.58 44.85 -5.84
CA ASP A 238 -5.54 45.23 -4.82
C ASP A 238 -6.60 46.14 -5.46
N MET A 239 -7.78 45.60 -5.69
CA MET A 239 -8.95 46.29 -6.20
C MET A 239 -10.09 45.93 -5.26
N SER A 240 -10.12 46.54 -4.08
CA SER A 240 -11.35 46.86 -3.35
C SER A 240 -11.01 47.45 -1.98
N SER A 241 -10.97 48.77 -1.92
CA SER A 241 -11.20 49.51 -0.68
C SER A 241 -12.68 49.37 -0.28
N ASP A 242 -12.98 48.42 0.61
CA ASP A 242 -14.23 48.45 1.38
C ASP A 242 -14.04 47.78 2.76
N PRO A 243 -14.06 48.53 3.87
CA PRO A 243 -13.75 48.00 5.18
C PRO A 243 -15.03 47.71 5.98
N THR A 244 -15.80 46.68 5.66
CA THR A 244 -16.75 46.09 6.62
C THR A 244 -17.05 44.65 6.22
N ILE A 245 -17.22 43.77 7.23
CA ILE A 245 -17.50 42.32 7.14
C ILE A 245 -16.23 41.47 7.29
N GLN A 246 -15.88 41.20 8.54
CA GLN A 246 -15.00 40.09 8.90
C GLN A 246 -15.68 38.75 8.56
N PRO A 247 -15.07 37.87 7.76
CA PRO A 247 -15.57 36.51 7.60
C PRO A 247 -15.16 35.66 8.81
N THR A 248 -16.15 35.06 9.46
CA THR A 248 -16.03 34.16 10.59
C THR A 248 -15.11 32.97 10.25
N ARG A 249 -13.90 32.96 10.83
CA ARG A 249 -12.82 31.96 10.66
C ARG A 249 -13.16 30.50 11.05
N ARG A 250 -14.39 30.19 11.47
CA ARG A 250 -14.73 28.89 12.10
C ARG A 250 -14.98 27.74 11.12
N THR A 251 -15.29 28.00 9.85
CA THR A 251 -15.61 26.94 8.86
C THR A 251 -14.39 26.30 8.20
N GLY A 252 -13.22 26.95 8.22
CA GLY A 252 -11.99 26.40 7.62
C GLY A 252 -11.37 25.23 8.40
N GLN A 253 -11.43 25.27 9.74
CA GLN A 253 -10.82 24.23 10.58
C GLN A 253 -11.53 22.87 10.50
N LEU A 254 -12.84 22.85 10.23
CA LEU A 254 -13.58 21.60 10.06
C LEU A 254 -13.18 20.86 8.77
N LEU A 255 -13.01 21.57 7.66
CA LEU A 255 -12.61 20.96 6.38
C LEU A 255 -11.17 20.44 6.38
N ASP A 256 -10.25 21.12 7.07
CA ASP A 256 -8.85 20.68 7.19
C ASP A 256 -8.72 19.42 8.06
N ASN A 257 -9.55 19.27 9.09
CA ASN A 257 -9.58 18.06 9.92
C ASN A 257 -10.11 16.83 9.14
N TYR A 258 -11.12 16.97 8.28
CA TYR A 258 -11.63 15.88 7.44
C TYR A 258 -10.62 15.43 6.37
N ALA A 259 -9.84 16.36 5.80
CA ALA A 259 -8.81 16.03 4.81
C ALA A 259 -7.63 15.26 5.42
N THR A 260 -7.30 15.51 6.68
CA THR A 260 -6.19 14.85 7.38
C THR A 260 -6.56 13.42 7.75
N ILE A 261 -7.77 13.22 8.31
CA ILE A 261 -8.31 11.89 8.66
C ILE A 261 -8.44 10.97 7.42
N THR A 262 -8.77 11.53 6.25
CA THR A 262 -8.87 10.73 5.00
C THR A 262 -7.51 10.40 4.38
N GLY A 263 -6.47 11.20 4.61
CA GLY A 263 -5.10 10.93 4.21
C GLY A 263 -4.47 9.77 4.99
N ASP A 264 -4.61 9.79 6.31
CA ASP A 264 -4.05 8.77 7.21
C ASP A 264 -4.66 7.39 6.97
N ASN A 265 -5.97 7.34 6.70
CA ASN A 265 -6.65 6.11 6.32
C ASN A 265 -6.13 5.50 5.00
N ARG A 266 -5.69 6.33 4.05
CA ARG A 266 -5.11 5.84 2.78
C ARG A 266 -3.69 5.32 2.98
N ALA A 267 -2.88 6.00 3.80
CA ALA A 267 -1.54 5.54 4.14
C ALA A 267 -1.60 4.19 4.88
N ALA A 268 -2.45 4.10 5.90
CA ALA A 268 -2.69 2.85 6.63
C ALA A 268 -3.20 1.72 5.73
N ASN A 269 -4.12 2.01 4.79
CA ASN A 269 -4.59 1.01 3.83
C ASN A 269 -3.51 0.56 2.83
N ARG A 270 -2.57 1.45 2.45
CA ARG A 270 -1.42 1.08 1.62
C ARG A 270 -0.45 0.19 2.37
N GLU A 271 -0.12 0.54 3.61
CA GLU A 271 0.73 -0.27 4.47
C GLU A 271 0.13 -1.66 4.71
N ARG A 272 -1.19 -1.74 4.95
CA ARG A 272 -1.92 -3.02 5.04
C ARG A 272 -1.78 -3.86 3.79
N ARG A 273 -1.99 -3.28 2.60
CA ARG A 273 -1.82 -4.01 1.33
C ARG A 273 -0.38 -4.46 1.15
N ASN A 274 0.60 -3.66 1.53
CA ASN A 274 2.00 -4.07 1.46
C ASN A 274 2.30 -5.24 2.40
N LEU A 275 1.89 -5.18 3.66
CA LEU A 275 2.08 -6.27 4.62
C LEU A 275 1.39 -7.55 4.16
N HIS A 276 0.16 -7.45 3.67
CA HIS A 276 -0.57 -8.57 3.08
C HIS A 276 0.17 -9.15 1.86
N ASN A 277 0.67 -8.31 0.97
CA ASN A 277 1.44 -8.77 -0.20
C ASN A 277 2.74 -9.48 0.20
N ILE A 278 3.42 -8.99 1.24
CA ILE A 278 4.64 -9.63 1.77
C ILE A 278 4.30 -11.01 2.36
N ASP A 279 3.23 -11.10 3.15
CA ASP A 279 2.76 -12.38 3.71
C ASP A 279 2.38 -13.37 2.61
N VAL A 280 1.60 -12.93 1.61
CA VAL A 280 1.23 -13.75 0.45
C VAL A 280 2.46 -14.22 -0.31
N HIS A 281 3.47 -13.36 -0.53
CA HIS A 281 4.71 -13.75 -1.20
C HIS A 281 5.53 -14.76 -0.40
N THR A 282 5.61 -14.60 0.91
CA THR A 282 6.35 -15.52 1.79
C THR A 282 5.69 -16.90 1.79
N LYS A 283 4.36 -16.94 1.99
CA LYS A 283 3.56 -18.17 1.87
C LYS A 283 3.64 -18.79 0.48
N THR A 284 3.64 -17.98 -0.58
CA THR A 284 3.75 -18.48 -1.96
C THR A 284 5.03 -19.30 -2.14
N ARG A 285 6.19 -18.83 -1.67
CA ARG A 285 7.45 -19.59 -1.80
C ARG A 285 7.41 -20.93 -1.06
N GLU A 286 6.84 -20.94 0.15
CA GLU A 286 6.66 -22.19 0.90
C GLU A 286 5.74 -23.17 0.17
N TRP A 287 4.64 -22.67 -0.41
CA TRP A 287 3.71 -23.48 -1.18
C TRP A 287 4.28 -23.97 -2.50
N GLU A 288 5.11 -23.18 -3.20
CA GLU A 288 5.85 -23.63 -4.39
C GLU A 288 6.74 -24.83 -4.05
N HIS A 289 7.47 -24.77 -2.92
CA HIS A 289 8.30 -25.88 -2.49
C HIS A 289 7.47 -27.13 -2.18
N LYS A 290 6.36 -26.98 -1.43
CA LYS A 290 5.43 -28.08 -1.13
C LYS A 290 4.79 -28.67 -2.39
N LEU A 291 4.44 -27.84 -3.37
CA LEU A 291 3.91 -28.29 -4.67
C LEU A 291 4.93 -29.13 -5.44
N HIS A 292 6.19 -28.69 -5.51
CA HIS A 292 7.26 -29.45 -6.17
C HIS A 292 7.54 -30.79 -5.49
N GLN A 293 7.50 -30.83 -4.15
CA GLN A 293 7.61 -32.10 -3.42
C GLN A 293 6.43 -33.03 -3.68
N HIS A 294 5.20 -32.51 -3.67
CA HIS A 294 4.00 -33.33 -3.79
C HIS A 294 3.75 -33.86 -5.21
N TRP A 295 4.06 -33.05 -6.23
CA TRP A 295 3.75 -33.35 -7.63
C TRP A 295 4.96 -33.81 -8.45
N ARG A 296 5.98 -34.35 -7.78
CA ARG A 296 7.09 -35.01 -8.47
C ARG A 296 6.57 -36.26 -9.19
N CYS A 297 6.88 -36.36 -10.47
CA CYS A 297 6.36 -37.42 -11.33
C CYS A 297 7.25 -38.66 -11.29
N ASP A 298 6.75 -39.70 -10.62
CA ASP A 298 7.43 -41.00 -10.50
C ASP A 298 7.06 -41.99 -11.63
N ASN A 299 6.10 -41.63 -12.48
CA ASN A 299 5.66 -42.50 -13.57
C ASN A 299 6.75 -42.64 -14.65
N ARG A 300 7.24 -43.87 -14.85
CA ARG A 300 8.29 -44.21 -15.82
C ARG A 300 7.89 -43.97 -17.27
N ASP A 301 6.60 -44.01 -17.58
CA ASP A 301 6.08 -43.83 -18.93
C ASP A 301 5.82 -42.36 -19.28
N CYS A 302 5.86 -41.46 -18.28
CA CYS A 302 5.70 -40.03 -18.48
C CYS A 302 6.95 -39.41 -19.13
N ILE A 303 6.78 -38.53 -20.12
CA ILE A 303 7.88 -37.76 -20.71
C ILE A 303 8.57 -36.87 -19.67
N ASN A 304 7.83 -36.46 -18.64
CA ASN A 304 8.29 -35.62 -17.54
C ASN A 304 8.63 -36.43 -16.29
N LYS A 305 9.12 -37.66 -16.44
CA LYS A 305 9.67 -38.42 -15.33
C LYS A 305 10.73 -37.59 -14.59
N ASP A 306 10.73 -37.64 -13.27
CA ASP A 306 11.62 -36.87 -12.38
C ASP A 306 11.40 -35.34 -12.41
N GLN A 307 10.41 -34.86 -13.17
CA GLN A 307 9.94 -33.47 -13.20
C GLN A 307 8.57 -33.36 -12.51
N TYR A 308 7.92 -32.20 -12.60
CA TYR A 308 6.65 -31.94 -11.92
C TYR A 308 5.45 -32.14 -12.85
N CYS A 309 4.49 -32.97 -12.44
CA CYS A 309 3.26 -33.21 -13.18
C CYS A 309 2.05 -33.21 -12.26
N TYR A 310 1.00 -32.50 -12.67
CA TYR A 310 -0.32 -32.67 -12.11
C TYR A 310 -0.97 -33.92 -12.70
N THR A 311 -1.59 -34.75 -11.85
CA THR A 311 -2.42 -35.88 -12.27
C THR A 311 -3.80 -35.74 -11.67
N ARG A 312 -4.83 -35.85 -12.50
CA ARG A 312 -6.22 -35.77 -12.03
C ARG A 312 -6.58 -37.08 -11.34
N ASN A 313 -6.78 -37.05 -10.02
CA ASN A 313 -7.17 -38.21 -9.21
C ASN A 313 -6.24 -39.44 -9.38
N GLY A 314 -4.94 -39.23 -9.58
CA GLY A 314 -3.99 -40.31 -9.84
C GLY A 314 -4.19 -41.04 -11.18
N GLY A 315 -4.92 -40.42 -12.11
CA GLY A 315 -5.16 -40.95 -13.45
C GLY A 315 -3.89 -41.04 -14.31
N ARG A 316 -4.01 -41.67 -15.48
CA ARG A 316 -2.91 -41.85 -16.45
C ARG A 316 -2.50 -40.55 -17.17
N GLU A 317 -3.26 -39.48 -17.03
CA GLU A 317 -2.99 -38.20 -17.68
C GLU A 317 -2.07 -37.34 -16.82
N HIS A 318 -0.90 -37.03 -17.35
CA HIS A 318 0.09 -36.18 -16.71
C HIS A 318 0.15 -34.83 -17.43
N TYR A 319 -0.05 -33.75 -16.67
CA TYR A 319 0.03 -32.38 -17.14
C TYR A 319 1.29 -31.73 -16.55
N GLN A 320 2.24 -31.29 -17.38
CA GLN A 320 3.46 -30.63 -16.91
C GLN A 320 3.16 -29.41 -16.05
N ILE A 321 3.79 -29.29 -14.89
CA ILE A 321 3.73 -28.06 -14.12
C ILE A 321 4.97 -27.25 -14.50
N THR A 322 4.79 -26.12 -15.20
CA THR A 322 5.89 -25.19 -15.45
C THR A 322 6.17 -24.33 -14.20
N PRO A 323 7.33 -23.66 -14.08
CA PRO A 323 7.59 -22.76 -12.95
C PRO A 323 6.54 -21.64 -12.80
N ALA A 324 6.01 -21.13 -13.92
CA ALA A 324 4.94 -20.14 -13.91
C ALA A 324 3.62 -20.73 -13.38
N ASP A 325 3.28 -21.96 -13.78
CA ASP A 325 2.10 -22.68 -13.28
C ASP A 325 2.23 -22.96 -11.78
N ALA A 326 3.41 -23.40 -11.32
CA ALA A 326 3.68 -23.69 -9.91
C ALA A 326 3.54 -22.43 -9.04
N LYS A 327 4.10 -21.30 -9.49
CA LYS A 327 3.97 -20.01 -8.82
C LYS A 327 2.52 -19.53 -8.76
N SER A 328 1.82 -19.57 -9.90
CA SER A 328 0.40 -19.19 -9.96
C SER A 328 -0.48 -20.06 -9.05
N TRP A 329 -0.23 -21.36 -9.01
CA TRP A 329 -0.93 -22.29 -8.12
C TRP A 329 -0.59 -22.01 -6.65
N ALA A 330 0.69 -21.86 -6.30
CA ALA A 330 1.13 -21.56 -4.95
C ALA A 330 0.53 -20.24 -4.43
N THR A 331 0.46 -19.20 -5.27
CA THR A 331 -0.22 -17.95 -4.93
C THR A 331 -1.71 -18.16 -4.69
N SER A 332 -2.37 -18.99 -5.51
CA SER A 332 -3.78 -19.34 -5.32
C SER A 332 -4.03 -20.09 -4.00
N ILE A 333 -3.09 -20.97 -3.60
CA ILE A 333 -3.14 -21.63 -2.28
C ILE A 333 -2.93 -20.61 -1.14
N ALA A 334 -1.95 -19.71 -1.28
CA ALA A 334 -1.66 -18.69 -0.28
C ALA A 334 -2.86 -17.74 -0.04
N ILE A 335 -3.65 -17.47 -1.08
CA ILE A 335 -4.87 -16.65 -1.02
C ILE A 335 -6.10 -17.47 -0.59
N GLY A 336 -6.02 -18.81 -0.56
CA GLY A 336 -7.11 -19.70 -0.16
C GLY A 336 -8.10 -20.07 -1.27
N THR A 337 -7.76 -19.82 -2.54
CA THR A 337 -8.61 -20.13 -3.70
C THR A 337 -8.29 -21.48 -4.35
N ALA A 338 -7.20 -22.12 -3.94
CA ALA A 338 -6.79 -23.45 -4.41
C ALA A 338 -6.27 -24.30 -3.26
N LEU A 339 -6.15 -25.61 -3.50
CA LEU A 339 -5.60 -26.57 -2.54
C LEU A 339 -4.30 -27.16 -3.08
N LEU A 340 -3.48 -27.75 -2.21
CA LEU A 340 -2.26 -28.46 -2.64
C LEU A 340 -2.56 -29.60 -3.63
N LYS A 341 -3.69 -30.28 -3.45
CA LYS A 341 -4.14 -31.41 -4.28
C LYS A 341 -4.92 -30.99 -5.53
N THR A 342 -5.42 -29.76 -5.57
CA THR A 342 -6.33 -29.31 -6.63
C THR A 342 -5.97 -27.89 -7.07
N PRO A 343 -5.53 -27.69 -8.33
CA PRO A 343 -5.23 -26.37 -8.86
C PRO A 343 -6.48 -25.50 -8.91
N ALA A 344 -6.27 -24.18 -8.95
CA ALA A 344 -7.35 -23.22 -9.16
C ALA A 344 -8.09 -23.55 -10.47
N GLY A 345 -9.40 -23.30 -10.52
CA GLY A 345 -10.24 -23.67 -11.67
C GLY A 345 -9.70 -23.18 -13.01
N THR A 346 -9.18 -21.95 -13.07
CA THR A 346 -8.57 -21.38 -14.29
C THR A 346 -7.32 -22.14 -14.76
N LEU A 347 -6.48 -22.58 -13.82
CA LEU A 347 -5.28 -23.35 -14.12
C LEU A 347 -5.62 -24.81 -14.48
N LEU A 348 -6.64 -25.37 -13.83
CA LEU A 348 -7.19 -26.67 -14.18
C LEU A 348 -7.75 -26.66 -15.60
N ASP A 349 -8.56 -25.67 -15.94
CA ASP A 349 -9.09 -25.48 -17.29
C ASP A 349 -7.98 -25.30 -18.31
N TYR A 350 -6.92 -24.57 -17.97
CA TYR A 350 -5.72 -24.45 -18.81
C TYR A 350 -5.07 -25.82 -19.07
N PHE A 351 -4.86 -26.63 -18.02
CA PHE A 351 -4.31 -27.98 -18.18
C PHE A 351 -5.19 -28.86 -19.07
N LEU A 352 -6.52 -28.83 -18.86
CA LEU A 352 -7.47 -29.65 -19.61
C LEU A 352 -7.65 -29.19 -21.06
N SER A 353 -7.71 -27.88 -21.30
CA SER A 353 -8.00 -27.30 -22.63
C SER A 353 -6.76 -27.22 -23.52
N SER A 354 -5.65 -26.71 -22.98
CA SER A 354 -4.47 -26.35 -23.75
C SER A 354 -3.54 -27.55 -24.00
N ARG A 355 -3.74 -28.66 -23.28
CA ARG A 355 -2.93 -29.89 -23.39
C ARG A 355 -3.78 -31.15 -23.52
N SER A 356 -4.83 -31.06 -24.31
CA SER A 356 -5.74 -32.16 -24.71
C SER A 356 -5.05 -33.34 -25.42
N GLY A 357 -3.73 -33.33 -25.58
CA GLY A 357 -2.92 -34.54 -25.63
C GLY A 357 -1.92 -34.47 -24.48
N GLY A 358 -2.25 -35.10 -23.34
CA GLY A 358 -1.32 -35.20 -22.21
C GLY A 358 0.06 -35.69 -22.67
N ASN A 359 1.09 -35.53 -21.82
CA ASN A 359 2.48 -35.88 -22.15
C ASN A 359 2.75 -37.39 -22.33
N GLN A 360 1.71 -38.18 -22.62
CA GLN A 360 1.79 -39.54 -23.08
C GLN A 360 2.52 -39.56 -24.43
N LYS A 361 3.57 -40.39 -24.54
CA LYS A 361 4.27 -40.66 -25.81
C LYS A 361 3.23 -41.07 -26.86
N ARG A 362 2.84 -40.16 -27.75
CA ARG A 362 2.19 -40.54 -29.01
C ARG A 362 3.20 -41.42 -29.76
N SER A 363 3.00 -42.73 -29.72
CA SER A 363 3.80 -43.68 -30.47
C SER A 363 3.70 -43.34 -31.96
N LYS A 364 4.78 -42.76 -32.50
CA LYS A 364 5.23 -42.77 -33.90
C LYS A 364 4.18 -43.12 -34.98
N GLN A 365 3.11 -42.34 -35.12
CA GLN A 365 2.26 -42.36 -36.32
C GLN A 365 1.91 -40.94 -36.72
N SER A 366 2.82 -40.25 -37.39
CA SER A 366 2.54 -39.10 -38.27
C SER A 366 3.85 -38.50 -38.78
N LYS A 367 4.54 -39.23 -39.68
CA LYS A 367 5.59 -38.64 -40.54
C LYS A 367 5.09 -38.35 -41.97
N GLN A 368 3.81 -38.59 -42.29
CA GLN A 368 3.33 -38.49 -43.68
C GLN A 368 2.58 -37.20 -44.05
N HIS A 369 2.11 -36.36 -43.12
CA HIS A 369 1.30 -35.18 -43.51
C HIS A 369 2.06 -33.85 -43.64
N LYS A 370 3.36 -33.76 -43.34
CA LYS A 370 4.09 -32.47 -43.36
C LYS A 370 4.70 -32.07 -44.71
N LYS A 371 4.44 -32.82 -45.80
CA LYS A 371 5.02 -32.52 -47.14
C LYS A 371 4.07 -31.81 -48.13
N ARG A 372 2.83 -31.48 -47.78
CA ARG A 372 1.84 -30.88 -48.71
C ARG A 372 1.37 -29.44 -48.42
N ARG A 373 2.06 -28.64 -47.59
CA ARG A 373 1.68 -27.22 -47.37
C ARG A 373 2.79 -26.20 -47.61
N ARG A 374 3.70 -26.49 -48.54
CA ARG A 374 4.67 -25.52 -49.10
C ARG A 374 4.38 -25.28 -50.58
N SER A 375 3.24 -24.65 -50.88
CA SER A 375 2.96 -24.00 -52.17
C SER A 375 1.56 -23.38 -52.15
N SER A 376 1.46 -22.11 -51.74
CA SER A 376 0.36 -21.20 -52.13
C SER A 376 0.58 -19.85 -51.45
N SER A 377 1.47 -19.04 -52.02
CA SER A 377 1.49 -17.59 -51.81
C SER A 377 0.57 -16.95 -52.84
N TYR A 378 -0.62 -16.46 -52.45
CA TYR A 378 -1.29 -15.31 -53.06
C TYR A 378 -2.61 -14.97 -52.33
N SER A 379 -2.80 -13.69 -51.96
CA SER A 379 -3.99 -13.04 -51.35
C SER A 379 -4.46 -13.53 -49.96
N GLY A 380 -4.85 -12.71 -48.98
CA GLY A 380 -5.02 -11.27 -48.83
C GLY A 380 -5.18 -10.98 -47.31
N SER A 381 -4.63 -9.87 -46.80
CA SER A 381 -5.42 -8.73 -46.31
C SER A 381 -6.61 -9.09 -45.40
N ASP A 382 -6.39 -9.61 -44.19
CA ASP A 382 -7.50 -9.82 -43.23
C ASP A 382 -7.12 -9.84 -41.73
N SER A 383 -6.15 -9.01 -41.30
CA SER A 383 -5.68 -9.00 -39.89
C SER A 383 -5.79 -7.66 -39.15
N ASP A 384 -6.38 -6.64 -39.80
CA ASP A 384 -6.69 -5.35 -39.17
C ASP A 384 -8.17 -5.23 -38.74
N ASP A 385 -9.10 -5.90 -39.45
CA ASP A 385 -10.53 -5.83 -39.13
C ASP A 385 -10.88 -6.53 -37.81
N GLY A 386 -10.22 -7.64 -37.47
CA GLY A 386 -10.41 -8.31 -36.17
C GLY A 386 -9.98 -7.43 -34.98
N ARG A 387 -8.97 -6.58 -35.16
CA ARG A 387 -8.53 -5.63 -34.11
C ARG A 387 -9.48 -4.42 -34.03
N ALA A 388 -10.02 -3.97 -35.16
CA ALA A 388 -11.03 -2.91 -35.20
C ALA A 388 -12.34 -3.33 -34.50
N ILE A 389 -12.82 -4.55 -34.76
CA ILE A 389 -14.03 -5.12 -34.13
C ILE A 389 -13.84 -5.27 -32.63
N THR A 390 -12.69 -5.76 -32.18
CA THR A 390 -12.40 -5.91 -30.74
C THR A 390 -12.36 -4.55 -30.03
N ARG A 391 -11.84 -3.50 -30.69
CA ARG A 391 -11.86 -2.12 -30.18
C ARG A 391 -13.27 -1.54 -30.13
N GLN A 392 -14.10 -1.79 -31.14
CA GLN A 392 -15.51 -1.38 -31.14
C GLN A 392 -16.31 -2.04 -30.02
N ILE A 393 -16.16 -3.36 -29.81
CA ILE A 393 -16.84 -4.09 -28.73
C ILE A 393 -16.42 -3.52 -27.36
N LYS A 394 -15.14 -3.20 -27.18
CA LYS A 394 -14.63 -2.60 -25.94
C LYS A 394 -15.16 -1.18 -25.71
N GLN A 395 -15.32 -0.38 -26.78
CA GLN A 395 -15.94 0.95 -26.70
C GLN A 395 -17.44 0.87 -26.38
N LEU A 396 -18.17 -0.05 -27.02
CA LEU A 396 -19.59 -0.30 -26.75
C LEU A 396 -19.83 -0.73 -25.31
N LYS A 397 -19.04 -1.68 -24.79
CA LYS A 397 -19.12 -2.08 -23.36
C LYS A 397 -18.91 -0.88 -22.43
N ARG A 398 -17.94 -0.03 -22.73
CA ARG A 398 -17.66 1.17 -21.91
C ARG A 398 -18.80 2.18 -21.96
N GLN A 399 -19.41 2.41 -23.13
CA GLN A 399 -20.58 3.30 -23.25
C GLN A 399 -21.79 2.73 -22.49
N LEU A 400 -21.99 1.41 -22.55
CA LEU A 400 -23.10 0.75 -21.87
C LEU A 400 -22.94 0.83 -20.36
N THR A 401 -21.74 0.63 -19.82
CA THR A 401 -21.44 0.84 -18.39
C THR A 401 -21.65 2.29 -17.95
N ILE A 402 -21.24 3.27 -18.75
CA ILE A 402 -21.46 4.69 -18.44
C ILE A 402 -22.95 5.02 -18.42
N SER A 403 -23.72 4.55 -19.41
CA SER A 403 -25.18 4.74 -19.46
C SER A 403 -25.88 4.12 -18.25
N LEU A 404 -25.45 2.94 -17.81
CA LEU A 404 -26.03 2.23 -16.67
C LEU A 404 -25.76 2.97 -15.35
N LEU A 405 -24.54 3.49 -15.17
CA LEU A 405 -24.18 4.33 -14.03
C LEU A 405 -24.96 5.66 -14.03
N GLN A 406 -25.13 6.27 -15.20
CA GLN A 406 -25.84 7.54 -15.33
C GLN A 406 -27.35 7.38 -15.09
N GLY A 407 -27.94 6.24 -15.47
CA GLY A 407 -29.30 5.85 -15.10
C GLY A 407 -29.48 5.72 -13.59
N GLN A 408 -28.53 5.10 -12.88
CA GLN A 408 -28.55 4.98 -11.42
C GLN A 408 -28.45 6.33 -10.71
N VAL A 409 -27.61 7.24 -11.21
CA VAL A 409 -27.48 8.60 -10.66
C VAL A 409 -28.77 9.41 -10.88
N ASN A 410 -29.40 9.29 -12.05
CA ASN A 410 -30.67 9.98 -12.32
C ASN A 410 -31.83 9.42 -11.49
N GLN A 411 -31.86 8.10 -11.23
CA GLN A 411 -32.88 7.50 -10.36
C GLN A 411 -32.70 7.93 -8.89
N THR A 412 -31.47 8.01 -8.39
CA THR A 412 -31.20 8.50 -7.03
C THR A 412 -31.49 9.99 -6.90
N ALA A 413 -31.19 10.81 -7.91
CA ALA A 413 -31.56 12.22 -7.93
C ALA A 413 -33.10 12.43 -7.96
N ALA A 414 -33.84 11.63 -8.73
CA ALA A 414 -35.31 11.71 -8.79
C ALA A 414 -35.98 11.25 -7.48
N ALA A 415 -35.44 10.21 -6.83
CA ALA A 415 -35.93 9.75 -5.52
C ALA A 415 -35.71 10.78 -4.40
N THR A 416 -34.66 11.61 -4.52
CA THR A 416 -34.35 12.66 -3.53
C THR A 416 -35.17 13.94 -3.75
N ALA A 417 -35.85 14.08 -4.90
CA ALA A 417 -36.63 15.27 -5.24
C ALA A 417 -38.12 15.19 -4.86
N GLN A 418 -38.56 14.12 -4.19
CA GLN A 418 -39.96 14.01 -3.74
C GLN A 418 -40.20 14.91 -2.51
N PRO A 419 -41.14 15.87 -2.58
CA PRO A 419 -41.48 16.71 -1.44
C PRO A 419 -42.19 15.87 -0.36
N LEU A 420 -41.67 15.91 0.86
CA LEU A 420 -42.25 15.24 2.03
C LEU A 420 -43.69 15.76 2.28
N PRO A 421 -44.70 14.88 2.41
CA PRO A 421 -46.02 15.29 2.86
C PRO A 421 -45.98 15.55 4.36
N TYR A 422 -46.20 16.81 4.74
CA TYR A 422 -46.48 17.21 6.13
C TYR A 422 -47.80 16.57 6.56
N THR A 423 -47.73 15.57 7.45
CA THR A 423 -48.90 15.01 8.12
C THR A 423 -48.79 15.35 9.60
N LEU A 424 -49.53 16.37 10.03
CA LEU A 424 -49.68 16.76 11.43
C LEU A 424 -50.62 15.77 12.12
N ALA A 425 -50.11 15.00 13.08
CA ALA A 425 -50.92 14.18 13.97
C ALA A 425 -51.09 14.88 15.34
N PRO A 426 -52.30 14.93 15.92
CA PRO A 426 -52.55 15.58 17.20
C PRO A 426 -52.20 14.68 18.39
N LEU A 427 -51.64 15.29 19.43
CA LEU A 427 -51.27 14.66 20.71
C LEU A 427 -52.51 14.45 21.61
N PRO A 428 -52.58 13.36 22.40
CA PRO A 428 -53.62 13.17 23.40
C PRO A 428 -53.30 13.93 24.69
N VAL A 429 -54.31 14.64 25.19
CA VAL A 429 -54.31 15.38 26.46
C VAL A 429 -54.64 14.40 27.59
N SER A 430 -53.69 14.13 28.48
CA SER A 430 -53.97 13.46 29.76
C SER A 430 -54.21 14.50 30.85
N GLN A 431 -55.44 14.50 31.35
CA GLN A 431 -55.91 15.22 32.52
C GLN A 431 -55.22 14.68 33.78
N TYR A 432 -54.58 15.56 34.55
CA TYR A 432 -54.37 15.33 35.99
C TYR A 432 -54.80 16.58 36.74
N MET A 433 -55.78 16.38 37.63
CA MET A 433 -56.28 17.37 38.58
C MET A 433 -55.21 17.66 39.65
N LEU A 434 -55.00 18.93 39.96
CA LEU A 434 -54.50 19.38 41.26
C LEU A 434 -55.36 20.53 41.78
N PRO A 435 -55.62 20.61 43.11
CA PRO A 435 -56.46 21.63 43.72
C PRO A 435 -55.70 22.94 43.98
N PRO A 436 -56.40 24.06 44.24
CA PRO A 436 -55.79 25.38 44.32
C PRO A 436 -55.34 25.71 45.75
N PRO A 437 -54.27 26.50 45.93
CA PRO A 437 -54.11 27.31 47.12
C PRO A 437 -54.52 28.77 46.86
N ALA A 438 -55.09 29.34 47.91
CA ALA A 438 -55.71 30.65 47.96
C ALA A 438 -54.71 31.82 47.91
N TYR A 439 -55.24 32.94 47.41
CA TYR A 439 -54.93 34.34 47.69
C TYR A 439 -53.88 34.67 48.78
N MET A 440 -52.97 35.59 48.45
CA MET A 440 -52.66 36.82 49.21
C MET A 440 -51.77 37.80 48.39
N PRO A 441 -51.69 39.10 48.75
CA PRO A 441 -51.59 40.19 47.78
C PRO A 441 -50.26 40.98 47.77
N ILE A 442 -50.23 41.90 46.81
CA ILE A 442 -49.25 42.93 46.42
C ILE A 442 -48.65 43.75 47.58
N GLY A 443 -47.33 44.05 47.50
CA GLY A 443 -46.67 45.07 48.32
C GLY A 443 -45.20 45.36 47.95
N TYR A 444 -45.02 46.41 47.13
CA TYR A 444 -43.90 47.39 46.98
C TYR A 444 -42.47 47.19 47.54
N SER A 445 -41.51 47.72 46.73
CA SER A 445 -40.22 48.36 47.09
C SER A 445 -39.11 47.42 47.58
N GLY A 446 -37.81 47.55 47.28
CA GLY A 446 -36.96 48.58 46.71
C GLY A 446 -35.54 48.33 47.27
N TYR A 447 -34.49 48.53 46.44
CA TYR A 447 -33.07 48.63 46.79
C TYR A 447 -32.26 47.37 47.27
N HIS A 448 -31.04 47.29 46.71
CA HIS A 448 -29.81 46.49 46.94
C HIS A 448 -29.43 46.21 48.44
N PRO A 449 -28.39 45.41 48.83
CA PRO A 449 -27.16 45.02 48.09
C PRO A 449 -26.51 43.63 48.40
N ILE A 450 -25.43 43.35 47.64
CA ILE A 450 -24.18 42.59 47.92
C ILE A 450 -24.07 41.81 49.26
N LEU A 451 -23.88 40.48 49.19
CA LEU A 451 -23.17 39.64 50.20
C LEU A 451 -22.53 38.43 49.47
N GLN A 452 -21.20 38.37 49.32
CA GLN A 452 -20.24 37.70 50.23
C GLN A 452 -20.45 36.17 50.36
N HIS A 453 -19.60 35.42 49.66
CA HIS A 453 -19.35 33.99 49.89
C HIS A 453 -18.43 33.79 51.10
N PRO A 454 -18.74 32.89 52.05
CA PRO A 454 -17.79 32.47 53.07
C PRO A 454 -16.92 31.29 52.60
N GLN A 455 -15.62 31.41 52.87
CA GLN A 455 -14.58 30.38 52.82
C GLN A 455 -14.78 29.36 53.97
N PRO A 456 -14.52 28.06 53.78
CA PRO A 456 -14.44 27.11 54.88
C PRO A 456 -13.07 27.15 55.57
N THR A 457 -13.14 27.25 56.90
CA THR A 457 -12.05 27.27 57.88
C THR A 457 -11.40 25.90 58.05
N VAL A 458 -10.07 25.89 58.10
CA VAL A 458 -9.22 24.79 58.53
C VAL A 458 -9.19 24.75 60.07
N PRO A 459 -9.34 23.58 60.73
CA PRO A 459 -8.96 23.44 62.13
C PRO A 459 -7.54 22.87 62.26
N THR A 460 -6.73 23.57 63.04
CA THR A 460 -5.43 23.13 63.58
C THR A 460 -5.59 22.90 65.09
N VAL A 461 -4.64 22.15 65.69
CA VAL A 461 -4.21 22.11 67.12
C VAL A 461 -4.65 20.82 67.88
N PRO A 462 -3.85 20.21 68.80
CA PRO A 462 -2.38 20.02 68.86
C PRO A 462 -1.92 18.59 69.27
N THR A 463 -0.60 18.44 69.20
CA THR A 463 0.39 17.45 69.70
C THR A 463 0.16 16.78 71.08
N ALA A 464 0.36 15.45 71.16
CA ALA A 464 1.35 14.72 71.98
C ALA A 464 0.84 13.35 72.51
N GLY A 465 1.62 12.27 72.29
CA GLY A 465 1.66 11.12 73.21
C GLY A 465 1.46 9.71 72.61
N THR A 466 2.60 9.08 72.28
CA THR A 466 2.94 7.66 72.54
C THR A 466 2.26 6.53 71.72
N GLU A 467 3.13 5.63 71.25
CA GLU A 467 3.01 4.49 70.32
C GLU A 467 2.12 3.29 70.80
N PRO A 468 2.14 2.12 70.11
CA PRO A 468 1.65 1.81 68.77
C PRO A 468 0.62 0.64 68.83
N VAL A 469 0.14 0.16 67.67
CA VAL A 469 -0.31 -1.23 67.36
C VAL A 469 -1.60 -1.30 66.52
N CYS A 470 -1.50 -2.09 65.43
CA CYS A 470 -2.53 -2.76 64.62
C CYS A 470 -3.28 -2.01 63.49
N LEU A 471 -2.92 -2.42 62.26
CA LEU A 471 -3.80 -2.93 61.19
C LEU A 471 -5.16 -2.23 61.00
N ASN A 472 -5.25 -1.37 59.99
CA ASN A 472 -6.51 -1.06 59.33
C ASN A 472 -6.33 -1.04 57.80
N THR A 473 -6.95 -2.04 57.18
CA THR A 473 -7.24 -2.18 55.75
C THR A 473 -8.24 -1.07 55.33
N PRO A 474 -8.05 -0.37 54.21
CA PRO A 474 -9.07 0.56 53.71
C PRO A 474 -10.20 -0.21 53.02
N PRO A 475 -11.47 0.21 53.15
CA PRO A 475 -12.58 -0.41 52.43
C PRO A 475 -12.57 0.00 50.95
N GLU A 476 -12.73 -1.03 50.13
CA GLU A 476 -12.91 -1.01 48.68
C GLU A 476 -14.15 -0.17 48.29
N GLN A 477 -13.93 0.92 47.54
CA GLN A 477 -15.00 1.72 46.95
C GLN A 477 -15.61 0.97 45.78
N VAL A 478 -16.80 0.40 45.99
CA VAL A 478 -17.67 -0.12 44.93
C VAL A 478 -18.22 1.05 44.12
N SER A 479 -17.78 1.19 42.87
CA SER A 479 -18.29 2.15 41.89
C SER A 479 -19.68 1.73 41.40
N VAL A 480 -20.69 2.54 41.71
CA VAL A 480 -22.06 2.38 41.20
C VAL A 480 -22.11 2.81 39.72
N PRO A 481 -22.69 2.02 38.79
CA PRO A 481 -22.80 2.41 37.39
C PRO A 481 -23.86 3.52 37.22
N SER A 482 -23.40 4.67 36.72
CA SER A 482 -24.23 5.83 36.40
C SER A 482 -25.10 5.56 35.18
N SER A 483 -26.41 5.50 35.41
CA SER A 483 -27.44 5.39 34.39
C SER A 483 -27.96 6.77 33.99
N SER A 484 -27.41 7.37 32.93
CA SER A 484 -28.13 8.34 32.07
C SER A 484 -27.46 8.55 30.71
N PRO A 485 -28.23 8.76 29.62
CA PRO A 485 -27.78 8.55 28.25
C PRO A 485 -27.60 9.87 27.49
N VAL A 486 -26.36 10.31 27.24
CA VAL A 486 -26.09 11.43 26.30
C VAL A 486 -24.74 11.26 25.58
N ASN A 487 -24.82 11.14 24.25
CA ASN A 487 -23.77 11.31 23.21
C ASN A 487 -22.67 10.24 23.02
N GLY A 488 -23.03 9.19 22.26
CA GLY A 488 -22.60 9.11 20.85
C GLY A 488 -21.12 8.84 20.51
N LYS A 489 -20.32 8.29 21.42
CA LYS A 489 -19.07 7.61 21.05
C LYS A 489 -19.21 6.11 21.31
N ILE A 490 -19.36 5.39 20.20
CA ILE A 490 -19.38 3.93 20.11
C ILE A 490 -17.96 3.44 20.43
N ASP A 491 -17.67 3.28 21.71
CA ASP A 491 -16.63 2.38 22.21
C ASP A 491 -17.29 1.53 23.29
N THR A 492 -18.25 0.72 22.84
CA THR A 492 -19.06 -0.11 23.72
C THR A 492 -18.24 -1.35 24.04
N GLN A 493 -18.20 -1.78 25.30
CA GLN A 493 -17.65 -3.08 25.70
C GLN A 493 -18.22 -4.24 24.84
N LYS A 494 -19.43 -4.05 24.30
CA LYS A 494 -20.03 -4.89 23.26
C LYS A 494 -19.16 -5.06 22.02
N ASP A 495 -18.55 -3.99 21.49
CA ASP A 495 -17.67 -4.05 20.30
C ASP A 495 -16.42 -4.90 20.57
N VAL A 496 -15.95 -4.90 21.81
CA VAL A 496 -14.83 -5.75 22.26
C VAL A 496 -15.27 -7.21 22.34
N VAL A 497 -16.44 -7.48 22.90
CA VAL A 497 -17.00 -8.85 22.95
C VAL A 497 -17.27 -9.39 21.54
N ASP A 498 -17.90 -8.59 20.68
CA ASP A 498 -18.19 -8.95 19.29
C ASP A 498 -16.88 -9.18 18.50
N PHE A 499 -15.84 -8.37 18.77
CA PHE A 499 -14.51 -8.59 18.21
C PHE A 499 -13.90 -9.93 18.62
N PHE A 500 -13.93 -10.27 19.91
CA PHE A 500 -13.35 -11.53 20.36
C PHE A 500 -14.15 -12.75 19.89
N ALA A 501 -15.48 -12.63 19.84
CA ALA A 501 -16.35 -13.65 19.23
C ALA A 501 -16.02 -13.88 17.74
N TRP A 502 -15.56 -12.85 17.03
CA TRP A 502 -15.11 -12.96 15.65
C TRP A 502 -13.68 -13.51 15.51
N VAL A 503 -12.73 -13.08 16.35
CA VAL A 503 -11.30 -13.43 16.18
C VAL A 503 -10.99 -14.84 16.68
N ILE A 504 -11.58 -15.29 17.79
CA ILE A 504 -11.26 -16.58 18.42
C ILE A 504 -11.48 -17.76 17.45
N PRO A 505 -12.60 -17.88 16.73
CA PRO A 505 -12.82 -19.00 15.80
C PRO A 505 -11.86 -19.04 14.61
N GLN A 506 -11.16 -17.94 14.31
CA GLN A 506 -10.20 -17.87 13.21
C GLN A 506 -8.78 -18.30 13.63
N GLN A 507 -8.53 -18.42 14.94
CA GLN A 507 -7.23 -18.82 15.46
C GLN A 507 -7.09 -20.34 15.45
N PRO A 508 -5.87 -20.87 15.24
CA PRO A 508 -5.62 -22.29 15.38
C PRO A 508 -5.87 -22.75 16.83
N ASP A 509 -6.24 -24.02 17.00
CA ASP A 509 -6.71 -24.59 18.28
C ASP A 509 -5.72 -24.37 19.44
N ASP A 510 -4.41 -24.33 19.15
CA ASP A 510 -3.34 -24.10 20.13
C ASP A 510 -3.29 -22.65 20.65
N LEU A 511 -3.87 -21.69 19.93
CA LEU A 511 -3.93 -20.27 20.30
C LEU A 511 -5.31 -19.83 20.80
N GLN A 512 -6.38 -20.57 20.51
CA GLN A 512 -7.74 -20.19 20.90
C GLN A 512 -7.87 -19.94 22.41
N GLN A 513 -7.35 -20.83 23.26
CA GLN A 513 -7.41 -20.66 24.73
C GLN A 513 -6.69 -19.39 25.20
N ALA A 514 -5.59 -19.02 24.54
CA ALA A 514 -4.85 -17.82 24.89
C ALA A 514 -5.63 -16.55 24.49
N TYR A 515 -6.36 -16.56 23.38
CA TYR A 515 -7.28 -15.47 23.03
C TYR A 515 -8.51 -15.40 23.95
N VAL A 516 -9.05 -16.54 24.40
CA VAL A 516 -10.11 -16.58 25.42
C VAL A 516 -9.63 -15.94 26.72
N LYS A 517 -8.44 -16.30 27.22
CA LYS A 517 -7.85 -15.66 28.40
C LYS A 517 -7.69 -14.15 28.23
N VAL A 518 -7.26 -13.70 27.05
CA VAL A 518 -7.12 -12.28 26.73
C VAL A 518 -8.49 -11.58 26.74
N GLN A 519 -9.53 -12.20 26.17
CA GLN A 519 -10.90 -11.69 26.24
C GLN A 519 -11.38 -11.56 27.68
N ASP A 520 -11.18 -12.60 28.50
CA ASP A 520 -11.62 -12.63 29.90
C ASP A 520 -10.99 -11.47 30.69
N VAL A 521 -9.68 -11.26 30.54
CA VAL A 521 -8.96 -10.16 31.20
C VAL A 521 -9.44 -8.80 30.71
N ILE A 522 -9.58 -8.61 29.40
CA ILE A 522 -10.05 -7.34 28.83
C ILE A 522 -11.46 -7.01 29.32
N VAL A 523 -12.35 -8.00 29.34
CA VAL A 523 -13.73 -7.82 29.78
C VAL A 523 -13.81 -7.60 31.29
N SER A 524 -13.01 -8.32 32.09
CA SER A 524 -12.98 -8.18 33.55
C SER A 524 -12.44 -6.84 34.00
N GLU A 525 -11.37 -6.36 33.36
CA GLU A 525 -10.74 -5.07 33.66
C GLU A 525 -11.47 -3.88 33.01
N GLY A 526 -12.50 -4.15 32.21
CA GLY A 526 -13.26 -3.12 31.50
C GLY A 526 -12.44 -2.35 30.47
N TRP A 527 -11.40 -2.96 29.90
CA TRP A 527 -10.55 -2.33 28.91
C TRP A 527 -11.33 -2.03 27.62
N THR A 528 -11.13 -0.82 27.11
CA THR A 528 -11.81 -0.30 25.94
C THR A 528 -11.07 -0.67 24.65
N VAL A 529 -11.71 -0.36 23.53
CA VAL A 529 -11.09 -0.49 22.20
C VAL A 529 -9.80 0.34 22.09
N ASP A 530 -9.72 1.50 22.75
CA ASP A 530 -8.52 2.33 22.71
C ASP A 530 -7.39 1.73 23.54
N ASP A 531 -7.70 1.07 24.66
CA ASP A 531 -6.72 0.31 25.44
C ASP A 531 -6.16 -0.86 24.62
N ILE A 532 -7.02 -1.56 23.87
CA ILE A 532 -6.59 -2.62 22.93
C ILE A 532 -5.63 -2.09 21.86
N LYS A 533 -5.86 -0.88 21.33
CA LYS A 533 -4.91 -0.25 20.40
C LYS A 533 -3.62 0.15 21.10
N ALA A 534 -3.70 0.71 22.31
CA ALA A 534 -2.55 1.13 23.10
C ALA A 534 -1.67 -0.07 23.50
N MET A 535 -2.28 -1.23 23.75
CA MET A 535 -1.58 -2.49 24.02
C MET A 535 -0.71 -2.97 22.86
N SER A 536 -0.90 -2.51 21.63
CA SER A 536 0.00 -2.91 20.53
C SER A 536 1.37 -2.22 20.54
N ASP A 537 1.49 -1.10 21.28
CA ASP A 537 2.74 -0.34 21.40
C ASP A 537 3.54 -0.83 22.62
N ARG A 538 4.76 -1.29 22.38
CA ARG A 538 5.66 -1.82 23.42
C ARG A 538 6.00 -0.80 24.51
N ASN A 539 5.93 0.50 24.18
CA ASN A 539 6.22 1.58 25.12
C ASN A 539 4.98 2.06 25.88
N SER A 540 3.80 1.51 25.60
CA SER A 540 2.56 1.89 26.25
C SER A 540 2.48 1.30 27.66
N PRO A 541 1.98 2.06 28.66
CA PRO A 541 1.71 1.51 29.99
C PRO A 541 0.70 0.35 29.94
N MET A 542 -0.26 0.37 28.98
CA MET A 542 -1.20 -0.74 28.81
C MET A 542 -0.52 -2.03 28.33
N TYR A 543 0.51 -1.93 27.50
CA TYR A 543 1.28 -3.11 27.09
C TYR A 543 2.02 -3.72 28.29
N ALA A 544 2.64 -2.87 29.12
CA ALA A 544 3.32 -3.32 30.34
C ALA A 544 2.35 -3.96 31.33
N GLN A 545 1.15 -3.39 31.50
CA GLN A 545 0.11 -3.96 32.36
C GLN A 545 -0.41 -5.30 31.80
N ALA A 546 -0.64 -5.42 30.50
CA ALA A 546 -1.17 -6.63 29.88
C ALA A 546 -0.21 -7.84 29.98
N ILE A 547 1.09 -7.60 29.82
CA ILE A 547 2.11 -8.66 29.85
C ILE A 547 2.64 -8.91 31.27
N GLY A 548 2.62 -7.89 32.13
CA GLY A 548 3.05 -8.00 33.51
C GLY A 548 2.11 -8.82 34.40
N GLU A 549 2.53 -9.03 35.64
CA GLU A 549 1.65 -9.52 36.67
C GLU A 549 0.56 -8.48 36.98
N PRO A 550 -0.71 -8.90 37.17
CA PRO A 550 -1.16 -10.29 37.35
C PRO A 550 -1.57 -11.02 36.06
N HIS A 551 -1.70 -10.32 34.93
CA HIS A 551 -2.42 -10.84 33.77
C HIS A 551 -1.61 -11.85 32.93
N ASN A 552 -0.29 -11.64 32.79
CA ASN A 552 0.62 -12.54 32.07
C ASN A 552 0.06 -12.98 30.71
N LEU A 553 -0.36 -12.01 29.88
CA LEU A 553 -0.87 -12.28 28.53
C LEU A 553 0.30 -12.51 27.56
N LYS A 554 0.08 -13.38 26.56
CA LYS A 554 1.13 -13.74 25.59
C LYS A 554 1.44 -12.55 24.68
N GLU A 555 2.68 -12.04 24.73
CA GLU A 555 3.15 -10.87 23.97
C GLU A 555 2.75 -10.92 22.49
N GLY A 556 2.95 -12.08 21.84
CA GLY A 556 2.63 -12.25 20.43
C GLY A 556 1.18 -11.92 20.11
N ILE A 557 0.23 -12.32 20.97
CA ILE A 557 -1.20 -12.06 20.76
C ILE A 557 -1.49 -10.57 20.92
N ILE A 558 -1.02 -9.98 22.02
CA ILE A 558 -1.27 -8.59 22.38
C ILE A 558 -0.81 -7.62 21.28
N ARG A 559 0.36 -7.88 20.69
CA ARG A 559 0.90 -7.05 19.61
C ARG A 559 0.08 -7.10 18.32
N HIS A 560 -0.63 -8.19 18.08
CA HIS A 560 -1.48 -8.36 16.89
C HIS A 560 -2.92 -7.88 17.09
N LEU A 561 -3.41 -7.72 18.33
CA LEU A 561 -4.80 -7.32 18.60
C LEU A 561 -5.22 -6.05 17.86
N ARG A 562 -4.35 -5.03 17.76
CA ARG A 562 -4.66 -3.82 17.00
C ARG A 562 -4.93 -4.11 15.52
N GLN A 563 -4.12 -4.98 14.92
CA GLN A 563 -4.26 -5.35 13.51
C GLN A 563 -5.51 -6.19 13.28
N GLU A 564 -5.76 -7.17 14.14
CA GLU A 564 -6.96 -8.02 14.13
C GLU A 564 -8.24 -7.17 14.27
N PHE A 565 -8.25 -6.24 15.24
CA PHE A 565 -9.40 -5.35 15.46
C PHE A 565 -9.68 -4.45 14.26
N LEU A 566 -8.62 -4.06 13.54
CA LEU A 566 -8.73 -3.29 12.31
C LEU A 566 -9.29 -4.11 11.13
N TRP A 567 -9.10 -5.43 11.12
CA TRP A 567 -9.73 -6.35 10.16
C TRP A 567 -11.20 -6.59 10.52
N PHE A 568 -11.50 -6.84 11.79
CA PHE A 568 -12.87 -6.94 12.29
C PHE A 568 -13.74 -5.74 11.89
N LYS A 569 -13.24 -4.51 12.08
CA LYS A 569 -13.97 -3.29 11.67
C LYS A 569 -14.19 -3.16 10.15
N LEU A 570 -13.34 -3.77 9.32
CA LEU A 570 -13.54 -3.79 7.88
C LEU A 570 -14.63 -4.80 7.50
N GLU A 571 -14.57 -5.99 8.07
CA GLU A 571 -15.55 -7.07 7.86
C GLU A 571 -16.96 -6.60 8.26
N LEU A 572 -17.09 -5.95 9.44
CA LEU A 572 -18.37 -5.37 9.88
C LEU A 572 -18.92 -4.33 8.88
N LYS A 573 -18.06 -3.53 8.26
CA LYS A 573 -18.48 -2.54 7.25
C LYS A 573 -18.94 -3.22 5.96
N GLU A 574 -18.26 -4.28 5.55
CA GLU A 574 -18.64 -5.06 4.37
C GLU A 574 -19.97 -5.78 4.58
N GLN A 575 -20.15 -6.40 5.75
CA GLN A 575 -21.43 -7.02 6.14
C GLN A 575 -22.56 -5.99 6.25
N ALA A 576 -22.30 -4.81 6.82
CA ALA A 576 -23.28 -3.73 6.87
C ALA A 576 -23.65 -3.22 5.47
N ALA A 577 -22.67 -3.08 4.57
CA ALA A 577 -22.91 -2.69 3.18
C ALA A 577 -23.69 -3.75 2.40
N ALA A 578 -23.36 -5.04 2.58
CA ALA A 578 -24.08 -6.15 1.97
C ALA A 578 -25.53 -6.24 2.47
N THR A 579 -25.74 -6.05 3.78
CA THR A 579 -27.09 -6.02 4.38
C THR A 579 -27.90 -4.83 3.88
N ALA A 580 -27.29 -3.65 3.78
CA ALA A 580 -27.93 -2.47 3.21
C ALA A 580 -28.29 -2.66 1.73
N ALA A 581 -27.41 -3.31 0.94
CA ALA A 581 -27.67 -3.63 -0.45
C ALA A 581 -28.80 -4.66 -0.61
N ALA A 582 -28.84 -5.69 0.25
CA ALA A 582 -29.92 -6.67 0.26
C ALA A 582 -31.27 -6.03 0.63
N ALA A 583 -31.28 -5.16 1.65
CA ALA A 583 -32.47 -4.40 2.03
C ALA A 583 -32.96 -3.48 0.91
N ALA A 584 -32.05 -2.78 0.22
CA ALA A 584 -32.39 -1.94 -0.92
C ALA A 584 -32.92 -2.77 -2.11
N GLY A 585 -32.36 -3.95 -2.36
CA GLY A 585 -32.84 -4.88 -3.39
C GLY A 585 -34.26 -5.35 -3.15
N LEU A 586 -34.63 -5.67 -1.90
CA LEU A 586 -35.99 -6.06 -1.54
C LEU A 586 -36.99 -4.90 -1.69
N GLN A 587 -36.59 -3.67 -1.33
CA GLN A 587 -37.44 -2.48 -1.54
C GLN A 587 -37.70 -2.19 -3.03
N ALA A 588 -36.70 -2.39 -3.88
CA ALA A 588 -36.84 -2.22 -5.32
C ALA A 588 -37.83 -3.24 -5.94
N LEU A 589 -37.86 -4.48 -5.43
CA LEU A 589 -38.81 -5.50 -5.89
C LEU A 589 -40.24 -5.26 -5.39
N GLY A 590 -40.41 -4.74 -4.17
CA GLY A 590 -41.73 -4.41 -3.62
C GLY A 590 -42.41 -3.22 -4.29
N SER A 591 -41.64 -2.30 -4.90
CA SER A 591 -42.15 -1.07 -5.51
C SER A 591 -42.64 -1.26 -6.96
N GLY A 592 -42.43 -2.43 -7.56
CA GLY A 592 -42.86 -2.76 -8.93
C GLY A 592 -44.15 -3.57 -9.04
N PHE A 593 -44.81 -3.85 -7.92
CA PHE A 593 -46.02 -4.69 -7.85
C PHE A 593 -47.29 -3.95 -7.39
N LEU A 594 -47.20 -2.62 -7.23
CA LEU A 594 -48.33 -1.70 -7.09
C LEU A 594 -48.33 -0.76 -8.29
#